data_AF-A0A932TGJ9-F1
#
_entry.id   AF-A0A932TGJ9-F1
#
_cell.length_a   1.000
_cell.length_b   1.000
_cell.length_c   1.000
_cell.angle_alpha   90.00
_cell.angle_beta   90.00
_cell.angle_gamma   90.00
#
_symmetry.space_group_name_H-M   'P 1'
#
loop_
_entity.id
_entity.type
_entity.pdbx_description
1 polymer ?
#
loop_
_entity_poly.entity_id
_entity_poly.type
_entity_poly.pdbx_seq_one_letter_code
_entity_poly.pdbx_strand_id
1 'polypeptide(L)' 'MPNSFIFLNITQLLTALNDNLYKLLLVFCLISLQGVDQANTILALAGAIFVIPFLLFAALAGSLADRFSK' A
#
# COMPACT_ATOMS: atom_id res chain seq x y z
N MET A 1 4.51 17.92 21.77
CA MET A 1 4.26 16.58 21.19
C MET A 1 5.48 15.73 21.45
N PRO A 2 5.36 14.46 21.88
CA PRO A 2 6.52 13.62 22.15
C PRO A 2 7.31 13.39 20.85
N ASN A 3 8.63 13.53 20.88
CA ASN A 3 9.50 13.39 19.70
C ASN A 3 9.30 12.04 18.97
N SER A 4 8.97 10.97 19.72
CA SER A 4 8.64 9.65 19.17
C SER A 4 7.45 9.67 18.20
N PHE A 5 6.41 10.48 18.47
CA PHE A 5 5.26 10.61 17.58
C PHE A 5 5.65 11.27 16.26
N ILE A 6 6.54 12.26 16.29
CA ILE A 6 7.04 12.94 15.08
C ILE A 6 7.80 11.95 14.20
N PHE A 7 8.72 11.17 14.77
CA PHE A 7 9.45 10.14 14.02
C PHE A 7 8.51 9.10 13.43
N LEU A 8 7.50 8.63 14.18
CA LEU A 8 6.49 7.69 13.68
C LEU A 8 5.73 8.28 12.49
N ASN A 9 5.28 9.53 12.57
CA ASN A 9 4.55 10.18 11.48
C ASN A 9 5.44 10.37 10.23
N ILE A 10 6.71 10.73 10.41
CA ILE A 10 7.66 10.83 9.30
C ILE A 10 7.82 9.46 8.64
N THR A 11 8.04 8.39 9.40
CA THR A 11 8.14 7.05 8.83
C THR A 11 6.86 6.64 8.11
N GLN A 12 5.69 6.86 8.70
CA GLN A 12 4.39 6.57 8.07
C GLN A 12 4.18 7.37 6.78
N LEU A 13 4.60 8.65 6.75
CA LEU A 13 4.54 9.48 5.56
C LEU A 13 5.46 8.96 4.46
N LEU A 14 6.70 8.62 4.80
CA LEU A 14 7.67 8.06 3.84
C LEU A 14 7.18 6.73 3.29
N THR A 15 6.62 5.87 4.12
CA THR A 15 5.99 4.61 3.68
C THR A 15 4.86 4.88 2.71
N ALA A 16 3.91 5.76 3.06
CA ALA A 16 2.78 6.08 2.19
C ALA A 16 3.23 6.72 0.85
N LEU A 17 4.26 7.56 0.87
CA LEU A 17 4.84 8.14 -0.33
C LEU A 17 5.48 7.08 -1.22
N ASN A 18 6.34 6.24 -0.63
CA ASN A 18 7.02 5.16 -1.34
C ASN A 18 6.02 4.20 -2.00
N ASP A 19 5.00 3.78 -1.27
CA ASP A 19 4.02 2.81 -1.76
C ASP A 19 3.20 3.35 -2.92
N ASN A 20 2.78 4.63 -2.84
CA ASN A 20 2.06 5.28 -3.94
C ASN A 20 2.95 5.49 -5.17
N LEU A 21 4.20 5.93 -4.96
CA LEU A 21 5.14 6.15 -6.05
C LEU A 21 5.47 4.84 -6.75
N TYR A 22 5.75 3.77 -6.00
CA TYR A 22 5.99 2.44 -6.54
C TYR A 22 4.78 1.92 -7.33
N LYS A 23 3.56 2.03 -6.78
CA LYS A 23 2.33 1.62 -7.46
C LYS A 23 2.13 2.37 -8.78
N LEU A 24 2.32 3.69 -8.79
CA LEU A 24 2.16 4.51 -9.99
C LEU A 24 3.22 4.16 -11.05
N LEU A 25 4.49 4.04 -10.66
CA LEU A 25 5.56 3.65 -11.59
C LEU A 25 5.30 2.27 -12.21
N LEU A 26 4.87 1.31 -11.40
CA LEU A 26 4.54 -0.03 -11.87
C LEU A 26 3.36 -0.01 -12.84
N VAL A 27 2.31 0.75 -12.54
CA VAL A 27 1.15 0.93 -13.45
C VAL A 27 1.58 1.55 -14.77
N PHE A 28 2.36 2.64 -14.76
CA PHE A 28 2.83 3.28 -15.98
C PHE A 28 3.74 2.36 -16.80
N CYS A 29 4.63 1.60 -16.15
CA CYS A 29 5.49 0.63 -16.80
C CYS A 29 4.68 -0.51 -17.46
N LEU A 30 3.65 -1.03 -16.79
CA LEU A 30 2.80 -2.06 -17.36
C LEU A 30 1.97 -1.53 -18.54
N ILE A 31 1.47 -0.29 -18.46
CA ILE A 31 0.76 0.35 -19.57
C ILE A 31 1.68 0.57 -20.77
N SER A 32 2.93 0.98 -20.54
CA SER A 32 3.88 1.17 -21.64
C SER A 32 4.26 -0.14 -22.33
N LEU A 33 4.26 -1.27 -21.60
CA LEU A 33 4.55 -2.60 -22.15
C LEU A 33 3.35 -3.26 -22.84
N GLN A 34 2.13 -3.11 -22.30
CA GLN A 34 0.93 -3.81 -22.81
C GLN A 34 0.04 -2.94 -23.71
N GLY A 35 0.31 -1.64 -23.79
CA GLY A 35 -0.49 -0.70 -24.56
C GLY A 35 -1.62 -0.06 -23.75
N VAL A 36 -2.06 1.10 -24.23
CA VAL A 36 -3.03 1.97 -23.53
C VAL A 36 -4.40 1.33 -23.40
N ASP A 37 -4.77 0.42 -24.31
CA ASP A 37 -6.03 -0.31 -24.28
C ASP A 37 -6.18 -1.20 -23.03
N GLN A 38 -5.06 -1.63 -22.43
CA GLN A 38 -5.05 -2.43 -21.21
C GLN A 38 -4.99 -1.60 -19.93
N ALA A 39 -4.98 -0.25 -20.03
CA ALA A 39 -4.78 0.62 -18.87
C ALA A 39 -5.82 0.41 -17.77
N ASN A 40 -7.11 0.28 -18.12
CA ASN A 40 -8.16 0.04 -17.13
C ASN A 40 -7.96 -1.27 -16.38
N THR A 41 -7.63 -2.35 -17.08
CA THR A 41 -7.39 -3.66 -16.48
C THR A 41 -6.17 -3.62 -15.56
N ILE A 42 -5.09 -2.97 -16.00
CA ILE A 42 -3.86 -2.81 -15.22
C ILE A 42 -4.11 -2.00 -13.95
N LEU A 43 -4.84 -0.87 -14.04
CA LEU A 43 -5.19 -0.06 -12.88
C LEU A 43 -6.05 -0.86 -11.88
N ALA A 44 -7.06 -1.59 -12.36
CA ALA A 44 -7.94 -2.38 -11.52
C ALA A 44 -7.17 -3.49 -10.79
N LEU A 45 -6.32 -4.23 -11.50
CA LEU A 45 -5.49 -5.30 -10.93
C LEU A 45 -4.46 -4.75 -9.95
N ALA A 46 -3.76 -3.66 -10.29
CA ALA A 46 -2.81 -3.03 -9.38
C ALA A 46 -3.51 -2.54 -8.10
N GLY A 47 -4.70 -1.94 -8.22
CA GLY A 47 -5.51 -1.56 -7.05
C GLY A 47 -5.87 -2.77 -6.18
N ALA A 48 -6.36 -3.84 -6.80
CA ALA A 48 -6.74 -5.06 -6.09
C ALA A 48 -5.55 -5.73 -5.39
N ILE A 49 -4.42 -5.92 -6.08
CA ILE A 49 -3.23 -6.58 -5.53
C ILE A 49 -2.67 -5.82 -4.32
N PHE A 50 -2.68 -4.49 -4.35
CA PHE A 50 -2.17 -3.68 -3.24
C PHE A 50 -3.12 -3.64 -2.03
N VAL A 51 -4.43 -3.87 -2.23
CA VAL A 51 -5.44 -3.78 -1.15
C VAL A 51 -5.82 -5.16 -0.58
N ILE A 52 -5.82 -6.22 -1.39
CA ILE A 52 -6.23 -7.58 -1.00
C ILE A 52 -5.49 -8.10 0.24
N PRO A 53 -4.15 -7.99 0.35
CA PRO A 53 -3.44 -8.48 1.53
C PRO A 53 -3.95 -7.81 2.81
N PHE A 54 -4.15 -6.49 2.78
CA PHE A 54 -4.71 -5.77 3.92
C PHE A 54 -6.12 -6.29 4.27
N LEU A 55 -7.00 -6.45 3.27
CA LEU A 55 -8.35 -7.00 3.48
C LEU A 55 -8.34 -8.40 4.11
N LEU A 56 -7.45 -9.29 3.64
CA LEU A 56 -7.38 -10.66 4.12
C LEU A 56 -6.80 -10.76 5.54
N PHE A 57 -5.80 -9.92 5.85
CA PHE A 57 -5.04 -10.03 7.10
C PHE A 57 -5.48 -9.02 8.17
N ALA A 58 -6.33 -8.03 7.87
CA ALA A 58 -6.76 -7.03 8.85
C ALA A 58 -7.41 -7.64 10.10
N ALA A 59 -8.33 -8.60 9.94
CA ALA A 59 -9.01 -9.25 11.06
C ALA A 59 -8.06 -10.08 11.93
N LEU A 60 -7.13 -10.81 11.30
CA LEU A 60 -6.12 -11.60 11.99
C LEU A 60 -5.15 -10.69 12.76
N ALA A 61 -4.67 -9.62 12.12
CA ALA A 61 -3.77 -8.65 12.74
C ALA A 61 -4.42 -7.95 13.95
N GLY A 62 -5.72 -7.60 13.86
CA GLY A 62 -6.48 -7.05 14.99
C GLY A 62 -6.52 -8.01 16.18
N SER A 63 -6.88 -9.27 15.93
CA SER A 63 -6.93 -10.29 17.00
C SER A 63 -5.56 -10.57 17.64
N LEU A 64 -4.47 -10.46 16.87
CA LEU A 64 -3.11 -10.61 17.38
C LEU A 64 -2.69 -9.39 18.21
N ALA A 65 -3.01 -8.17 17.76
CA ALA A 65 -2.70 -6.94 18.46
C ALA A 65 -3.43 -6.84 19.82
N ASP A 66 -4.65 -7.37 19.91
CA ASP A 66 -5.39 -7.44 21.17
C ASP A 66 -4.79 -8.43 22.18
N ARG A 67 -4.13 -9.50 21.69
CA ARG A 67 -3.48 -10.52 22.53
C ARG A 67 -2.05 -10.15 22.95
N PHE A 68 -1.34 -9.33 22.18
CA PHE A 68 0.03 -8.95 22.44
C PHE A 68 0.14 -7.42 22.56
N SER A 69 0.22 -6.93 23.80
CA SER A 69 0.45 -5.50 24.07
C SER A 69 1.76 -5.03 23.44
N LYS A 70 1.70 -3.79 22.94
CA LYS A 70 2.80 -3.05 22.31
C LYS A 70 3.99 -2.81 23.24
#